data_AF-A0A8J1U0B6-F1
#
_entry.id   AF-A0A8J1U0B6-F1
#
_cell.length_a   1.000
_cell.length_b   1.000
_cell.length_c   1.000
_cell.angle_alpha   90.00
_cell.angle_beta   90.00
_cell.angle_gamma   90.00
#
_symmetry.space_group_name_H-M   'P 1'
#
loop_
_entity.id
_entity.type
_entity.pdbx_description
1 polymer ?
#
loop_
_entity_poly.entity_id
_entity_poly.type
_entity_poly.pdbx_seq_one_letter_code
_entity_poly.pdbx_strand_id
1 'polypeptide(L)'
;MAFHNYYKVFVPYCSSDIYVGDKEAEDANIDFHFRGYTIMEAVRRDLEQHVNLGEAANVIISGGSAGGMGAMRHCDVWARALPRAGVKCIPDSGSFSPYNLAAAEEDCIGIGGDFDFAGTQEYWNASIPAECYDQRPGSHEQKIKDCIMQSIAYKYVQSPQFIATYKFDSFFAAQWCYPECGEANRTSYHDRWDAAMNEIVNEVRTSYNHVGLFMPSCWGHVLNGRDDSYSQFTAGSEGLTYNQAVNNWMTGTGSRHAVDECGALCNNNCGGDDCF
;
A
#
# COMPACT_ATOMS: atom_id res chain seq x y z
N MET A 1 14.15 -16.48 -3.76
CA MET A 1 13.34 -15.25 -3.82
C MET A 1 12.53 -15.25 -5.12
N ALA A 2 11.27 -14.82 -5.07
CA ALA A 2 10.35 -14.86 -6.23
C ALA A 2 10.91 -14.13 -7.47
N PHE A 3 11.68 -13.05 -7.27
CA PHE A 3 12.20 -12.19 -8.34
C PHE A 3 13.72 -12.25 -8.53
N HIS A 4 14.37 -13.34 -8.11
CA HIS A 4 15.84 -13.43 -8.19
C HIS A 4 16.37 -13.23 -9.62
N ASN A 5 15.69 -13.77 -10.64
CA ASN A 5 16.07 -13.66 -12.05
C ASN A 5 15.43 -12.47 -12.81
N TYR A 6 14.80 -11.52 -12.13
CA TYR A 6 14.24 -10.32 -12.76
C TYR A 6 15.29 -9.21 -12.85
N TYR A 7 15.19 -8.37 -13.89
CA TYR A 7 15.82 -7.05 -13.89
C TYR A 7 15.24 -6.21 -12.74
N LYS A 8 16.11 -5.48 -12.05
CA LYS A 8 15.74 -4.71 -10.85
C LYS A 8 16.06 -3.25 -11.10
N VAL A 9 15.07 -2.40 -10.90
CA VAL A 9 15.19 -0.94 -11.01
C VAL A 9 14.77 -0.37 -9.68
N PHE A 10 15.60 0.50 -9.12
CA PHE A 10 15.27 1.25 -7.91
C PHE A 10 15.06 2.72 -8.28
N VAL A 11 13.89 3.26 -7.94
CA VAL A 11 13.55 4.67 -8.14
C VAL A 11 13.60 5.35 -6.78
N PRO A 12 14.57 6.25 -6.52
CA PRO A 12 14.62 6.99 -5.26
C PRO A 12 13.41 7.91 -5.08
N TYR A 13 12.89 8.00 -3.86
CA TYR A 13 11.80 8.92 -3.54
C TYR A 13 12.36 10.32 -3.29
N CYS A 14 12.26 11.21 -4.27
CA CYS A 14 12.76 12.59 -4.18
C CYS A 14 11.68 13.67 -4.37
N SER A 15 10.42 13.29 -4.57
CA SER A 15 9.34 14.20 -4.92
C SER A 15 8.43 14.57 -3.75
N SER A 16 8.49 13.85 -2.62
CA SER A 16 7.73 14.16 -1.39
C SER A 16 6.20 14.21 -1.56
N ASP A 17 5.67 13.58 -2.61
CA ASP A 17 4.26 13.62 -3.04
C ASP A 17 3.68 12.23 -3.28
N ILE A 18 4.17 11.23 -2.56
CA ILE A 18 3.80 9.81 -2.64
C ILE A 18 3.80 9.22 -4.06
N TYR A 19 4.64 9.79 -4.95
CA TYR A 19 4.76 9.46 -6.37
C TYR A 19 3.55 9.86 -7.24
N VAL A 20 2.70 10.79 -6.80
CA VAL A 20 1.46 11.14 -7.53
C VAL A 20 1.37 12.59 -8.01
N GLY A 21 2.29 13.46 -7.59
CA GLY A 21 2.30 14.87 -7.96
C GLY A 21 2.82 15.12 -9.37
N ASP A 22 2.32 16.21 -9.97
CA ASP A 22 2.80 16.77 -11.24
C ASP A 22 2.78 18.31 -11.16
N LYS A 23 3.27 18.86 -10.05
CA LYS A 23 3.45 20.30 -9.85
C LYS A 23 4.90 20.70 -10.12
N GLU A 24 5.07 21.67 -11.01
CA GLU A 24 6.33 22.38 -11.20
C GLU A 24 6.47 23.53 -10.19
N ALA A 25 7.71 23.87 -9.84
CA ALA A 25 8.00 25.07 -9.09
C ALA A 25 7.52 26.32 -9.85
N GLU A 26 6.80 27.20 -9.17
CA GLU A 26 6.22 28.44 -9.67
C GLU A 26 7.19 29.62 -9.59
N ASP A 27 8.12 29.65 -8.60
CA ASP A 27 9.14 30.69 -8.44
C ASP A 27 10.55 30.08 -8.22
N ALA A 28 11.58 30.76 -8.73
CA ALA A 28 12.97 30.35 -8.70
C ALA A 28 13.66 30.47 -7.33
N ASN A 29 13.01 31.11 -6.34
CA ASN A 29 13.68 31.48 -5.09
C ASN A 29 13.55 30.41 -3.99
N ILE A 30 12.34 29.89 -3.72
CA ILE A 30 12.10 28.64 -2.95
C ILE A 30 10.72 28.11 -3.37
N ASP A 31 10.67 27.22 -4.37
CA ASP A 31 9.48 26.40 -4.61
C ASP A 31 9.89 24.96 -4.94
N PHE A 32 9.15 24.00 -4.38
CA PHE A 32 9.48 22.59 -4.47
C PHE A 32 8.79 21.97 -5.69
N HIS A 33 9.51 21.08 -6.36
CA HIS A 33 8.95 20.24 -7.41
C HIS A 33 8.29 18.99 -6.79
N PHE A 34 6.98 18.84 -6.97
CA PHE A 34 6.22 17.63 -6.64
C PHE A 34 5.95 16.88 -7.93
N ARG A 35 6.94 16.11 -8.40
CA ARG A 35 6.99 15.51 -9.75
C ARG A 35 6.96 14.00 -9.75
N GLY A 36 6.43 13.39 -8.70
CA GLY A 36 6.42 11.94 -8.52
C GLY A 36 5.77 11.19 -9.67
N TYR A 37 4.64 11.69 -10.19
CA TYR A 37 3.96 11.10 -11.34
C TYR A 37 4.83 11.20 -12.60
N THR A 38 5.40 12.38 -12.85
CA THR A 38 6.27 12.66 -13.99
C THR A 38 7.54 11.81 -13.97
N ILE A 39 8.16 11.64 -12.80
CA ILE A 39 9.35 10.82 -12.61
C ILE A 39 9.05 9.37 -12.98
N MET A 40 7.94 8.81 -12.50
CA MET A 40 7.56 7.43 -12.83
C MET A 40 7.29 7.25 -14.33
N GLU A 41 6.63 8.20 -14.97
CA GLU A 41 6.42 8.17 -16.43
C GLU A 41 7.73 8.28 -17.22
N ALA A 42 8.66 9.12 -16.77
CA ALA A 42 9.98 9.24 -17.40
C ALA A 42 10.78 7.94 -17.26
N VAL A 43 10.79 7.32 -16.08
CA VAL A 43 11.44 6.01 -15.85
C VAL A 43 10.83 4.94 -16.76
N ARG A 44 9.50 4.85 -16.85
CA ARG A 44 8.82 3.89 -17.73
C ARG A 44 9.30 4.02 -19.18
N ARG A 45 9.29 5.25 -19.72
CA ARG A 45 9.68 5.56 -21.10
C ARG A 45 11.15 5.26 -21.36
N ASP A 46 12.03 5.61 -20.43
CA ASP A 46 13.46 5.31 -20.51
C ASP A 46 13.69 3.79 -20.59
N LEU A 47 13.00 3.02 -19.74
CA LEU A 47 13.09 1.56 -19.73
C LEU A 47 12.49 0.93 -21.00
N GLU A 48 11.39 1.47 -21.54
CA GLU A 48 10.88 1.04 -22.85
C GLU A 48 11.90 1.25 -23.96
N GLN A 49 12.52 2.42 -24.01
CA GLN A 49 13.47 2.80 -25.05
C GLN A 49 14.77 1.99 -24.97
N HIS A 50 15.29 1.77 -23.77
CA HIS A 50 16.65 1.26 -23.58
C HIS A 50 16.73 -0.21 -23.17
N VAL A 51 15.69 -0.76 -22.54
CA VAL A 51 15.67 -2.16 -22.09
C VAL A 51 14.47 -2.97 -22.59
N ASN A 52 13.74 -2.42 -23.56
CA ASN A 52 12.59 -3.08 -24.21
C ASN A 52 11.50 -3.51 -23.21
N LEU A 53 11.23 -2.66 -22.21
CA LEU A 53 10.23 -2.93 -21.16
C LEU A 53 8.84 -3.27 -21.74
N GLY A 54 8.49 -2.67 -22.88
CA GLY A 54 7.21 -2.92 -23.56
C GLY A 54 6.98 -4.37 -24.02
N GLU A 55 8.06 -5.17 -24.16
CA GLU A 55 8.00 -6.59 -24.53
C GLU A 55 8.24 -7.54 -23.35
N ALA A 56 8.37 -7.02 -22.14
CA ALA A 56 8.61 -7.85 -20.98
C ALA A 56 7.41 -8.77 -20.70
N ALA A 57 7.67 -10.04 -20.38
CA ALA A 57 6.60 -10.97 -20.03
C ALA A 57 5.81 -10.51 -18.81
N ASN A 58 6.49 -9.96 -17.79
CA ASN A 58 5.87 -9.33 -16.63
C ASN A 58 6.63 -8.07 -16.24
N VAL A 59 5.89 -7.05 -15.78
CA VAL A 59 6.45 -5.85 -15.15
C VAL A 59 5.80 -5.70 -13.78
N ILE A 60 6.61 -5.67 -12.72
CA ILE A 60 6.13 -5.61 -11.35
C ILE A 60 6.48 -4.24 -10.76
N ILE A 61 5.47 -3.45 -10.46
CA ILE A 61 5.65 -2.17 -9.75
C ILE A 61 5.51 -2.43 -8.26
N SER A 62 6.58 -2.25 -7.51
CA SER A 62 6.61 -2.50 -6.08
C SER A 62 7.15 -1.29 -5.34
N GLY A 63 6.66 -1.07 -4.13
CA GLY A 63 7.14 -0.02 -3.24
C GLY A 63 6.63 -0.22 -1.83
N GLY A 64 7.42 0.23 -0.85
CA GLY A 64 7.06 0.26 0.56
C GLY A 64 6.61 1.65 1.01
N SER A 65 5.69 1.75 1.97
CA SER A 65 5.27 3.03 2.57
C SER A 65 4.64 3.96 1.51
N ALA A 66 5.10 5.21 1.41
CA ALA A 66 4.74 6.13 0.32
C ALA A 66 4.94 5.52 -1.08
N GLY A 67 5.97 4.68 -1.26
CA GLY A 67 6.19 3.94 -2.50
C GLY A 67 5.13 2.88 -2.76
N GLY A 68 4.52 2.32 -1.72
CA GLY A 68 3.39 1.40 -1.85
C GLY A 68 2.15 2.09 -2.39
N MET A 69 1.84 3.29 -1.87
CA MET A 69 0.78 4.15 -2.42
C MET A 69 1.02 4.46 -3.90
N GLY A 70 2.25 4.88 -4.22
CA GLY A 70 2.68 5.11 -5.60
C GLY A 70 2.55 3.88 -6.50
N ALA A 71 2.99 2.71 -6.03
CA ALA A 71 2.92 1.47 -6.79
C ALA A 71 1.47 1.10 -7.18
N MET A 72 0.53 1.25 -6.25
CA MET A 72 -0.90 1.06 -6.53
C MET A 72 -1.40 2.09 -7.54
N ARG A 73 -1.07 3.38 -7.36
CA ARG A 73 -1.52 4.46 -8.25
C ARG A 73 -1.06 4.26 -9.70
N HIS A 74 0.18 3.80 -9.89
CA HIS A 74 0.80 3.63 -11.21
C HIS A 74 0.47 2.30 -11.88
N CYS A 75 -0.12 1.34 -11.15
CA CYS A 75 -0.38 -0.02 -11.63
C CYS A 75 -1.17 -0.03 -12.96
N ASP A 76 -2.37 0.55 -12.97
CA ASP A 76 -3.20 0.62 -14.18
C ASP A 76 -2.68 1.62 -15.22
N VAL A 77 -1.92 2.63 -14.80
CA VAL A 77 -1.29 3.60 -15.72
C VAL A 77 -0.29 2.87 -16.61
N TRP A 78 0.60 2.09 -16.00
CA TRP A 78 1.60 1.32 -16.73
C TRP A 78 0.99 0.14 -17.47
N ALA A 79 -0.02 -0.53 -16.91
CA ALA A 79 -0.72 -1.60 -17.61
C ALA A 79 -1.34 -1.13 -18.94
N ARG A 80 -1.95 0.06 -18.95
CA ARG A 80 -2.46 0.68 -20.19
C ARG A 80 -1.35 1.09 -21.14
N ALA A 81 -0.23 1.58 -20.62
CA ALA A 81 0.89 2.04 -21.44
C ALA A 81 1.73 0.89 -22.01
N LEU A 82 1.74 -0.28 -21.36
CA LEU A 82 2.50 -1.48 -21.74
C LEU A 82 1.56 -2.65 -22.05
N PRO A 83 0.69 -2.56 -23.09
CA PRO A 83 -0.38 -3.54 -23.31
C PRO A 83 0.10 -4.96 -23.68
N ARG A 84 1.38 -5.11 -24.02
CA ARG A 84 2.01 -6.41 -24.32
C ARG A 84 2.68 -7.05 -23.10
N ALA A 85 2.85 -6.30 -22.01
CA ALA A 85 3.47 -6.78 -20.79
C ALA A 85 2.42 -7.16 -19.75
N GLY A 86 2.67 -8.23 -18.99
CA GLY A 86 1.89 -8.58 -17.81
C GLY A 86 2.22 -7.64 -16.64
N VAL A 87 1.62 -6.45 -16.62
CA VAL A 87 1.81 -5.48 -15.53
C VAL A 87 1.05 -5.92 -14.29
N LYS A 88 1.75 -5.97 -13.15
CA LYS A 88 1.18 -6.24 -11.83
C LYS A 88 1.83 -5.30 -10.80
N CYS A 89 1.24 -5.18 -9.61
CA CYS A 89 1.83 -4.37 -8.54
C CYS A 89 1.85 -5.06 -7.18
N ILE A 90 2.82 -4.67 -6.37
CA ILE A 90 3.00 -5.07 -4.97
C ILE A 90 3.03 -3.80 -4.11
N PRO A 91 1.87 -3.24 -3.79
CA PRO A 91 1.77 -2.18 -2.79
C PRO A 91 2.08 -2.76 -1.41
N ASP A 92 3.21 -2.37 -0.83
CA ASP A 92 3.63 -2.80 0.50
C ASP A 92 3.49 -1.68 1.53
N SER A 93 2.77 -1.94 2.62
CA SER A 93 2.59 -1.02 3.74
C SER A 93 2.17 0.40 3.30
N GLY A 94 1.28 0.53 2.30
CA GLY A 94 0.91 1.84 1.73
C GLY A 94 -0.44 2.35 2.19
N SER A 95 -0.80 2.18 3.46
CA SER A 95 -2.08 2.56 4.09
C SER A 95 -3.26 1.60 3.90
N PHE A 96 -2.97 0.30 3.81
CA PHE A 96 -4.02 -0.72 3.89
C PHE A 96 -4.41 -0.94 5.36
N SER A 97 -5.17 0.01 5.92
CA SER A 97 -5.57 0.04 7.33
C SER A 97 -7.07 0.39 7.50
N PRO A 98 -7.70 0.08 8.65
CA PRO A 98 -9.10 0.37 8.92
C PRO A 98 -9.25 1.81 9.44
N TYR A 99 -8.81 2.80 8.66
CA TYR A 99 -8.72 4.20 9.08
C TYR A 99 -10.04 4.83 9.53
N ASN A 100 -11.19 4.28 9.12
CA ASN A 100 -12.51 4.73 9.58
C ASN A 100 -12.71 4.53 11.08
N LEU A 101 -11.96 3.61 11.72
CA LEU A 101 -11.97 3.48 13.19
C LEU A 101 -11.40 4.74 13.86
N ALA A 102 -10.39 5.38 13.26
CA ALA A 102 -9.83 6.63 13.80
C ALA A 102 -10.82 7.80 13.72
N ALA A 103 -11.61 7.86 12.64
CA ALA A 103 -12.64 8.88 12.46
C ALA A 103 -13.80 8.78 13.47
N ALA A 104 -13.91 7.66 14.20
CA ALA A 104 -14.91 7.46 15.25
C ALA A 104 -14.44 7.91 16.65
N GLU A 105 -13.17 8.28 16.81
CA GLU A 105 -12.59 8.74 18.08
C GLU A 105 -12.49 10.28 18.06
N GLU A 106 -13.08 10.97 19.05
CA GLU A 106 -13.40 12.42 18.97
C GLU A 106 -12.19 13.39 19.07
N ASP A 107 -10.97 12.91 19.38
CA ASP A 107 -9.79 13.75 19.64
C ASP A 107 -8.57 13.43 18.75
N CYS A 108 -8.80 12.87 17.56
CA CYS A 108 -7.70 12.48 16.68
C CYS A 108 -7.03 13.68 15.99
N ILE A 109 -5.69 13.68 15.89
CA ILE A 109 -4.89 14.71 15.19
C ILE A 109 -4.05 14.10 14.08
N GLY A 110 -3.62 14.91 13.11
CA GLY A 110 -2.81 14.45 11.99
C GLY A 110 -3.63 13.63 10.98
N ILE A 111 -3.03 12.62 10.35
CA ILE A 111 -3.66 11.85 9.25
C ILE A 111 -5.01 11.26 9.69
N GLY A 112 -5.13 10.85 10.96
CA GLY A 112 -6.35 10.33 11.57
C GLY A 112 -7.43 11.35 11.89
N GLY A 113 -7.08 12.63 11.99
CA GLY A 113 -7.98 13.70 12.37
C GLY A 113 -8.08 14.79 11.30
N ASP A 114 -7.33 15.87 11.53
CA ASP A 114 -7.43 17.17 10.86
C ASP A 114 -6.51 17.34 9.64
N PHE A 115 -5.87 16.27 9.17
CA PHE A 115 -5.02 16.35 7.98
C PHE A 115 -5.83 16.73 6.73
N ASP A 116 -5.45 17.85 6.12
CA ASP A 116 -6.08 18.36 4.90
C ASP A 116 -5.63 17.56 3.67
N PHE A 117 -6.33 16.44 3.42
CA PHE A 117 -6.09 15.61 2.25
C PHE A 117 -6.38 16.34 0.94
N ALA A 118 -7.41 17.19 0.90
CA ALA A 118 -7.81 17.91 -0.30
C ALA A 118 -6.78 18.99 -0.66
N GLY A 119 -6.40 19.83 0.31
CA GLY A 119 -5.37 20.84 0.13
C GLY A 119 -4.02 20.23 -0.20
N THR A 120 -3.66 19.08 0.38
CA THR A 120 -2.42 18.36 0.02
C THR A 120 -2.47 17.87 -1.43
N GLN A 121 -3.59 17.30 -1.88
CA GLN A 121 -3.77 16.87 -3.26
C GLN A 121 -3.66 18.04 -4.24
N GLU A 122 -4.28 19.19 -3.93
CA GLU A 122 -4.19 20.40 -4.73
C GLU A 122 -2.76 20.96 -4.74
N TYR A 123 -2.10 20.98 -3.58
CA TYR A 123 -0.74 21.48 -3.43
C TYR A 123 0.28 20.68 -4.25
N TRP A 124 0.08 19.37 -4.41
CA TRP A 124 0.93 18.53 -5.27
C TRP A 124 0.50 18.50 -6.74
N ASN A 125 -0.62 19.14 -7.09
CA ASN A 125 -1.31 18.94 -8.37
C ASN A 125 -1.49 17.43 -8.68
N ALA A 126 -1.83 16.65 -7.66
CA ALA A 126 -1.88 15.20 -7.73
C ALA A 126 -3.18 14.73 -8.37
N SER A 127 -3.13 13.82 -9.33
CA SER A 127 -4.36 13.28 -9.92
C SER A 127 -4.97 12.19 -9.04
N ILE A 128 -6.29 12.22 -8.84
CA ILE A 128 -7.08 11.17 -8.19
C ILE A 128 -7.72 10.27 -9.26
N PRO A 129 -7.80 8.94 -9.07
CA PRO A 129 -8.51 8.07 -10.01
C PRO A 129 -9.98 8.47 -10.10
N ALA A 130 -10.43 8.89 -11.29
CA ALA A 130 -11.80 9.35 -11.52
C ALA A 130 -12.84 8.30 -11.14
N GLU A 131 -12.60 7.03 -11.48
CA GLU A 131 -13.51 5.94 -11.15
C GLU A 131 -13.75 5.80 -9.64
N CYS A 132 -12.70 5.94 -8.83
CA CYS A 132 -12.84 5.98 -7.39
C CYS A 132 -13.62 7.22 -6.96
N TYR A 133 -13.17 8.40 -7.37
CA TYR A 133 -13.75 9.67 -6.92
C TYR A 133 -15.25 9.79 -7.24
N ASP A 134 -15.65 9.37 -8.43
CA ASP A 134 -17.03 9.46 -8.91
C ASP A 134 -17.96 8.48 -8.17
N GLN A 135 -17.46 7.29 -7.83
CA GLN A 135 -18.24 6.25 -7.15
C GLN A 135 -18.23 6.37 -5.62
N ARG A 136 -17.27 7.08 -5.03
CA ARG A 136 -17.22 7.29 -3.58
C ARG A 136 -18.29 8.29 -3.12
N PRO A 137 -19.09 7.97 -2.09
CA PRO A 137 -19.99 8.94 -1.47
C PRO A 137 -19.21 9.93 -0.57
N GLY A 138 -19.86 11.00 -0.13
CA GLY A 138 -19.29 11.96 0.83
C GLY A 138 -18.85 13.27 0.21
N SER A 139 -18.21 14.12 1.05
CA SER A 139 -17.65 15.40 0.64
C SER A 139 -16.48 15.22 -0.33
N HIS A 140 -16.08 16.30 -1.00
CA HIS A 140 -14.88 16.31 -1.86
C HIS A 140 -13.64 15.80 -1.11
N GLU A 141 -13.43 16.30 0.10
CA GLU A 141 -12.32 15.90 0.98
C GLU A 141 -12.38 14.42 1.36
N GLN A 142 -13.57 13.91 1.74
CA GLN A 142 -13.74 12.50 2.07
C GLN A 142 -13.43 11.60 0.88
N LYS A 143 -13.91 11.97 -0.33
CA LYS A 143 -13.63 11.23 -1.56
C LYS A 143 -12.13 11.19 -1.86
N ILE A 144 -11.42 12.31 -1.68
CA ILE A 144 -9.96 12.35 -1.88
C ILE A 144 -9.25 11.44 -0.88
N LYS A 145 -9.56 11.56 0.42
CA LYS A 145 -9.01 10.70 1.47
C LYS A 145 -9.22 9.22 1.14
N ASP A 146 -10.46 8.84 0.83
CA ASP A 146 -10.81 7.48 0.45
C ASP A 146 -10.02 6.98 -0.76
N CYS A 147 -9.85 7.80 -1.79
CA CYS A 147 -9.18 7.39 -3.01
C CYS A 147 -7.64 7.42 -2.94
N ILE A 148 -7.06 8.00 -1.90
CA ILE A 148 -5.63 7.89 -1.56
C ILE A 148 -5.38 6.64 -0.70
N MET A 149 -6.31 6.30 0.18
CA MET A 149 -6.16 5.19 1.10
C MET A 149 -6.24 3.83 0.40
N GLN A 150 -5.18 3.01 0.52
CA GLN A 150 -5.14 1.70 -0.12
C GLN A 150 -6.27 0.75 0.27
N SER A 151 -6.79 0.84 1.50
CA SER A 151 -7.92 0.01 1.97
C SER A 151 -9.25 0.32 1.26
N ILE A 152 -9.30 1.36 0.43
CA ILE A 152 -10.42 1.65 -0.46
C ILE A 152 -9.98 1.68 -1.93
N ALA A 153 -8.86 2.32 -2.23
CA ALA A 153 -8.36 2.49 -3.60
C ALA A 153 -8.13 1.16 -4.33
N TYR A 154 -7.77 0.07 -3.62
CA TYR A 154 -7.53 -1.24 -4.22
C TYR A 154 -8.71 -1.76 -5.06
N LYS A 155 -9.93 -1.36 -4.70
CA LYS A 155 -11.18 -1.78 -5.35
C LYS A 155 -11.29 -1.28 -6.79
N TYR A 156 -10.59 -0.19 -7.10
CA TYR A 156 -10.63 0.53 -8.38
C TYR A 156 -9.41 0.24 -9.25
N VAL A 157 -8.47 -0.58 -8.77
CA VAL A 157 -7.30 -1.00 -9.56
C VAL A 157 -7.62 -2.34 -10.22
N GLN A 158 -7.56 -2.34 -11.55
CA GLN A 158 -7.94 -3.49 -12.38
C GLN A 158 -6.79 -4.48 -12.55
N SER A 159 -5.55 -3.99 -12.59
CA SER A 159 -4.36 -4.81 -12.72
C SER A 159 -4.17 -5.71 -11.49
N PRO A 160 -3.59 -6.92 -11.63
CA PRO A 160 -3.35 -7.79 -10.49
C PRO A 160 -2.50 -7.13 -9.41
N GLN A 161 -2.92 -7.28 -8.16
CA GLN A 161 -2.27 -6.68 -6.99
C GLN A 161 -1.86 -7.76 -6.00
N PHE A 162 -0.75 -7.57 -5.32
CA PHE A 162 -0.40 -8.34 -4.13
C PHE A 162 -0.16 -7.38 -2.99
N ILE A 163 -1.19 -7.19 -2.16
CA ILE A 163 -1.11 -6.24 -1.05
C ILE A 163 -0.35 -6.92 0.09
N ALA A 164 0.80 -6.33 0.40
CA ALA A 164 1.65 -6.75 1.50
C ALA A 164 1.55 -5.70 2.61
N THR A 165 1.25 -6.09 3.84
CA THR A 165 1.25 -5.12 4.95
C THR A 165 1.29 -5.86 6.27
N TYR A 166 1.76 -5.21 7.31
CA TYR A 166 1.46 -5.63 8.66
C TYR A 166 -0.03 -5.38 8.96
N LYS A 167 -0.70 -6.29 9.67
CA LYS A 167 -2.09 -6.07 10.10
C LYS A 167 -2.19 -4.84 11.02
N PHE A 168 -1.13 -4.62 11.81
CA PHE A 168 -0.90 -3.44 12.63
C PHE A 168 0.31 -2.69 12.06
N ASP A 169 0.11 -2.05 10.90
CA ASP A 169 1.16 -1.23 10.30
C ASP A 169 1.54 -0.10 11.25
N SER A 170 2.77 -0.10 11.76
CA SER A 170 3.17 0.77 12.87
C SER A 170 3.17 2.24 12.51
N PHE A 171 3.45 2.58 11.24
CA PHE A 171 3.40 3.96 10.77
C PHE A 171 1.94 4.42 10.71
N PHE A 172 1.10 3.69 9.99
CA PHE A 172 -0.29 4.11 9.82
C PHE A 172 -1.07 4.03 11.13
N ALA A 173 -0.97 2.93 11.89
CA ALA A 173 -1.63 2.80 13.18
C ALA A 173 -1.30 4.00 14.10
N ALA A 174 -0.02 4.37 14.25
CA ALA A 174 0.37 5.53 15.05
C ALA A 174 -0.26 6.86 14.57
N GLN A 175 -0.62 6.96 13.29
CA GLN A 175 -1.29 8.12 12.70
C GLN A 175 -2.82 8.04 12.80
N TRP A 176 -3.39 6.89 13.17
CA TRP A 176 -4.83 6.61 13.26
C TRP A 176 -5.33 6.53 14.71
N CYS A 177 -4.72 7.30 15.60
CA CYS A 177 -5.09 7.36 17.02
C CYS A 177 -5.03 6.00 17.72
N TYR A 178 -3.94 5.30 17.48
CA TYR A 178 -3.58 4.11 18.23
C TYR A 178 -3.26 4.48 19.68
N PRO A 179 -3.84 3.78 20.67
CA PRO A 179 -3.67 4.11 22.08
C PRO A 179 -2.22 3.92 22.58
N GLU A 180 -1.77 4.80 23.46
CA GLU A 180 -0.43 4.72 24.04
C GLU A 180 -0.26 3.51 24.98
N CYS A 181 0.99 3.23 25.35
CA CYS A 181 1.31 2.10 26.23
C CYS A 181 0.77 2.34 27.63
N GLY A 182 0.02 1.36 28.15
CA GLY A 182 -0.59 1.42 29.48
C GLY A 182 -1.97 2.06 29.52
N GLU A 183 -2.51 2.53 28.39
CA GLU A 183 -3.91 2.97 28.32
C GLU A 183 -4.88 1.79 28.54
N ALA A 184 -5.94 2.05 29.31
CA ALA A 184 -6.90 1.01 29.72
C ALA A 184 -7.75 0.45 28.57
N ASN A 185 -7.93 1.23 27.49
CA ASN A 185 -8.68 0.85 26.30
C ASN A 185 -7.83 0.13 25.23
N ARG A 186 -6.53 -0.08 25.48
CA ARG A 186 -5.60 -0.58 24.44
C ARG A 186 -6.00 -1.95 23.90
N THR A 187 -6.27 -2.91 24.78
CA THR A 187 -6.71 -4.26 24.36
C THR A 187 -8.00 -4.20 23.55
N SER A 188 -8.99 -3.42 23.97
CA SER A 188 -10.25 -3.33 23.23
C SER A 188 -10.11 -2.58 21.90
N TYR A 189 -9.18 -1.62 21.80
CA TYR A 189 -8.82 -0.98 20.53
C TYR A 189 -8.18 -1.99 19.58
N HIS A 190 -7.23 -2.81 20.05
CA HIS A 190 -6.59 -3.85 19.25
C HIS A 190 -7.61 -4.84 18.69
N ASP A 191 -8.56 -5.29 19.52
CA ASP A 191 -9.63 -6.20 19.10
C ASP A 191 -10.55 -5.58 18.04
N ARG A 192 -10.92 -4.30 18.21
CA ARG A 192 -11.69 -3.56 17.19
C ARG A 192 -10.93 -3.40 15.88
N TRP A 193 -9.64 -3.07 15.96
CA TRP A 193 -8.76 -2.95 14.79
C TRP A 193 -8.63 -4.28 14.05
N ASP A 194 -8.38 -5.37 14.78
CA ASP A 194 -8.30 -6.71 14.21
C ASP A 194 -9.60 -7.11 13.50
N ALA A 195 -10.74 -6.88 14.14
CA ALA A 195 -12.06 -7.14 13.58
C ALA A 195 -12.28 -6.34 12.28
N ALA A 196 -12.00 -5.03 12.27
CA ALA A 196 -12.15 -4.19 11.09
C ALA A 196 -11.19 -4.59 9.96
N MET A 197 -9.96 -5.00 10.28
CA MET A 197 -9.02 -5.55 9.29
C MET A 197 -9.53 -6.86 8.70
N ASN A 198 -10.11 -7.74 9.52
CA ASN A 198 -10.70 -8.99 9.04
C ASN A 198 -11.89 -8.74 8.09
N GLU A 199 -12.69 -7.70 8.33
CA GLU A 199 -13.76 -7.29 7.42
C GLU A 199 -13.21 -6.90 6.04
N ILE A 200 -12.18 -6.05 6.00
CA ILE A 200 -11.52 -5.63 4.74
C ILE A 200 -10.90 -6.85 4.04
N VAL A 201 -10.20 -7.72 4.77
CA VAL A 201 -9.59 -8.95 4.23
C VAL A 201 -10.64 -9.89 3.65
N ASN A 202 -11.78 -10.06 4.34
CA ASN A 202 -12.87 -10.89 3.86
C ASN A 202 -13.50 -10.32 2.59
N GLU A 203 -13.63 -9.00 2.48
CA GLU A 203 -14.07 -8.35 1.25
C GLU A 203 -13.11 -8.65 0.08
N VAL A 204 -11.80 -8.49 0.29
CA VAL A 204 -10.78 -8.84 -0.73
C VAL A 204 -10.94 -10.28 -1.18
N ARG A 205 -10.96 -11.24 -0.24
CA ARG A 205 -11.03 -12.68 -0.53
C ARG A 205 -12.27 -13.07 -1.31
N THR A 206 -13.41 -12.42 -1.04
CA THR A 206 -14.71 -12.78 -1.62
C THR A 206 -15.02 -12.06 -2.92
N SER A 207 -14.51 -10.84 -3.10
CA SER A 207 -14.94 -9.95 -4.19
C SER A 207 -13.84 -9.59 -5.20
N TYR A 208 -12.55 -9.76 -4.85
CA TYR A 208 -11.43 -9.27 -5.66
C TYR A 208 -10.40 -10.38 -5.92
N ASN A 209 -10.71 -11.25 -6.88
CA ASN A 209 -9.90 -12.44 -7.19
C ASN A 209 -8.50 -12.14 -7.77
N HIS A 210 -8.28 -10.93 -8.27
CA HIS A 210 -7.01 -10.44 -8.81
C HIS A 210 -6.07 -9.88 -7.72
N VAL A 211 -6.55 -9.84 -6.48
CA VAL A 211 -5.80 -9.33 -5.33
C VAL A 211 -5.30 -10.50 -4.48
N GLY A 212 -4.00 -10.56 -4.25
CA GLY A 212 -3.34 -11.41 -3.25
C GLY A 212 -3.07 -10.64 -1.96
N LEU A 213 -2.89 -11.36 -0.85
CA LEU A 213 -2.63 -10.78 0.46
C LEU A 213 -1.45 -11.46 1.15
N PHE A 214 -0.56 -10.67 1.74
CA PHE A 214 0.36 -11.12 2.78
C PHE A 214 0.24 -10.18 3.98
N MET A 215 -0.28 -10.69 5.08
CA MET A 215 -0.66 -9.88 6.23
C MET A 215 -0.43 -10.62 7.56
N PRO A 216 0.80 -10.59 8.09
CA PRO A 216 1.07 -11.08 9.43
C PRO A 216 0.41 -10.17 10.48
N SER A 217 -0.11 -10.76 11.56
CA SER A 217 -0.62 -10.04 12.72
C SER A 217 0.55 -9.65 13.62
N CYS A 218 1.30 -8.67 13.15
CA CYS A 218 2.51 -8.12 13.75
C CYS A 218 2.45 -6.59 13.76
N TRP A 219 3.20 -5.99 14.69
CA TRP A 219 3.56 -4.57 14.65
C TRP A 219 4.79 -4.37 13.79
N GLY A 220 4.69 -3.51 12.77
CA GLY A 220 5.82 -3.24 11.87
C GLY A 220 5.44 -2.38 10.68
N HIS A 221 6.43 -1.95 9.91
CA HIS A 221 6.20 -1.16 8.71
C HIS A 221 7.16 -1.59 7.61
N VAL A 222 6.62 -1.84 6.42
CA VAL A 222 7.31 -2.30 5.21
C VAL A 222 7.90 -3.71 5.35
N LEU A 223 7.41 -4.63 4.52
CA LEU A 223 7.94 -5.99 4.41
C LEU A 223 9.05 -6.08 3.36
N ASN A 224 9.00 -5.26 2.31
CA ASN A 224 9.98 -5.24 1.24
C ASN A 224 11.35 -4.76 1.74
N GLY A 225 12.40 -5.42 1.26
CA GLY A 225 13.79 -5.05 1.52
C GLY A 225 14.38 -5.60 2.81
N ARG A 226 13.62 -6.38 3.59
CA ARG A 226 14.14 -7.06 4.78
C ARG A 226 14.38 -8.55 4.50
N ASP A 227 15.58 -9.04 4.82
CA ASP A 227 15.94 -10.45 4.58
C ASP A 227 15.09 -11.42 5.42
N ASP A 228 14.73 -10.98 6.62
CA ASP A 228 13.93 -11.74 7.56
C ASP A 228 12.48 -11.89 7.06
N SER A 229 11.82 -10.81 6.64
CA SER A 229 10.45 -10.84 6.10
C SER A 229 10.30 -11.79 4.90
N TYR A 230 11.36 -11.89 4.09
CA TYR A 230 11.39 -12.68 2.88
C TYR A 230 11.40 -14.19 3.11
N SER A 231 11.99 -14.67 4.20
CA SER A 231 12.24 -16.11 4.38
C SER A 231 12.00 -16.66 5.78
N GLN A 232 11.85 -15.80 6.78
CA GLN A 232 11.73 -16.18 8.17
C GLN A 232 10.34 -15.85 8.72
N PHE A 233 9.77 -14.70 8.35
CA PHE A 233 8.42 -14.34 8.75
C PHE A 233 7.39 -15.12 7.93
N THR A 234 6.45 -15.74 8.63
CA THR A 234 5.34 -16.47 8.02
C THR A 234 4.01 -15.87 8.42
N ALA A 235 3.01 -16.02 7.55
CA ALA A 235 1.64 -15.58 7.80
C ALA A 235 0.62 -16.59 7.27
N GLY A 236 -0.58 -16.54 7.83
CA GLY A 236 -1.69 -17.40 7.46
C GLY A 236 -1.61 -18.82 8.01
N SER A 237 -2.72 -19.55 7.89
CA SER A 237 -2.86 -20.91 8.42
C SER A 237 -1.89 -21.93 7.80
N GLU A 238 -1.47 -21.71 6.55
CA GLU A 238 -0.45 -22.50 5.86
C GLU A 238 0.99 -22.15 6.29
N GLY A 239 1.18 -21.08 7.07
CA GLY A 239 2.50 -20.62 7.50
C GLY A 239 3.40 -20.24 6.33
N LEU A 240 2.86 -19.54 5.32
CA LEU A 240 3.61 -19.16 4.14
C LEU A 240 4.56 -18.01 4.46
N THR A 241 5.79 -18.08 3.95
CA THR A 241 6.69 -16.91 3.90
C THR A 241 6.23 -15.92 2.85
N TYR A 242 6.70 -14.66 2.96
CA TYR A 242 6.42 -13.63 1.95
C TYR A 242 6.81 -14.08 0.54
N ASN A 243 7.99 -14.68 0.38
CA ASN A 243 8.44 -15.20 -0.92
C ASN A 243 7.55 -16.31 -1.47
N GLN A 244 7.08 -17.23 -0.62
CA GLN A 244 6.17 -18.30 -1.05
C GLN A 244 4.83 -17.73 -1.49
N ALA A 245 4.25 -16.83 -0.71
CA ALA A 245 2.96 -16.23 -1.04
C ALA A 245 3.02 -15.39 -2.33
N VAL A 246 4.06 -14.58 -2.51
CA VAL A 246 4.29 -13.83 -3.75
C VAL A 246 4.52 -14.77 -4.94
N ASN A 247 5.31 -15.84 -4.77
CA ASN A 247 5.55 -16.81 -5.83
C ASN A 247 4.25 -17.51 -6.25
N ASN A 248 3.44 -17.95 -5.27
CA ASN A 248 2.14 -18.57 -5.52
C ASN A 248 1.21 -17.65 -6.31
N TRP A 249 1.15 -16.37 -5.93
CA TRP A 249 0.37 -15.36 -6.66
C TRP A 249 0.90 -15.12 -8.08
N MET A 250 2.23 -15.07 -8.25
CA MET A 250 2.84 -14.85 -9.56
C MET A 250 2.58 -15.99 -10.55
N THR A 251 2.64 -17.23 -10.09
CA THR A 251 2.49 -18.45 -10.90
C THR A 251 1.06 -19.00 -10.94
N GLY A 252 0.18 -18.51 -10.06
CA GLY A 252 -1.14 -19.09 -9.85
C GLY A 252 -1.12 -20.47 -9.20
N THR A 253 -0.04 -20.84 -8.51
CA THR A 253 0.11 -22.14 -7.85
C THR A 253 -0.03 -21.99 -6.34
N GLY A 254 -1.06 -22.60 -5.73
CA GLY A 254 -1.26 -22.55 -4.28
C GLY A 254 -2.02 -21.30 -3.79
N SER A 255 -2.01 -21.06 -2.47
CA SER A 255 -2.72 -19.91 -1.89
C SER A 255 -2.03 -18.59 -2.22
N ARG A 256 -2.82 -17.61 -2.66
CA ARG A 256 -2.42 -16.20 -2.85
C ARG A 256 -2.72 -15.32 -1.63
N HIS A 257 -3.31 -15.89 -0.59
CA HIS A 257 -3.67 -15.20 0.65
C HIS A 257 -2.96 -15.86 1.82
N ALA A 258 -2.09 -15.10 2.48
CA ALA A 258 -1.40 -15.46 3.71
C ALA A 258 -1.72 -14.38 4.75
N VAL A 259 -2.78 -14.57 5.53
CA VAL A 259 -3.27 -13.57 6.50
C VAL A 259 -3.50 -14.25 7.83
N ASP A 260 -2.95 -13.69 8.91
CA ASP A 260 -3.11 -14.23 10.24
C ASP A 260 -4.52 -14.00 10.82
N GLU A 261 -5.06 -15.07 11.39
CA GLU A 261 -6.40 -15.12 11.99
C GLU A 261 -6.34 -15.40 13.51
N CYS A 262 -5.15 -15.32 14.11
CA CYS A 262 -4.93 -15.60 15.54
C CYS A 262 -5.29 -14.45 16.49
N GLY A 263 -5.88 -13.37 15.97
CA GLY A 263 -6.22 -12.15 16.73
C GLY A 263 -5.15 -11.05 16.59
N ALA A 264 -5.22 -10.06 17.48
CA ALA A 264 -4.34 -8.91 17.45
C ALA A 264 -2.90 -9.24 17.90
N LEU A 265 -1.91 -8.80 17.12
CA LEU A 265 -0.48 -8.88 17.45
C LEU A 265 -0.01 -10.27 17.94
N CYS A 266 -0.59 -11.32 17.35
CA CYS A 266 -0.50 -12.69 17.86
C CYS A 266 0.63 -13.52 17.24
N ASN A 267 1.29 -13.03 16.19
CA ASN A 267 2.26 -13.83 15.47
C ASN A 267 3.59 -13.89 16.24
N ASN A 268 4.01 -15.10 16.63
CA ASN A 268 5.23 -15.27 17.44
C ASN A 268 6.53 -15.03 16.65
N ASN A 269 6.46 -14.86 15.33
CA ASN A 269 7.61 -14.57 14.48
C ASN A 269 7.85 -13.05 14.34
N CYS A 270 7.06 -12.20 15.01
CA CYS A 270 7.30 -10.76 14.99
C CYS A 270 8.63 -10.39 15.66
N GLY A 271 9.38 -9.47 15.04
CA GLY A 271 10.65 -8.96 15.59
C GLY A 271 10.52 -7.70 16.44
N GLY A 272 9.31 -7.23 16.75
CA GLY A 272 9.03 -5.98 17.45
C GLY A 272 7.77 -6.04 18.29
N ASP A 273 7.76 -5.25 19.35
CA ASP A 273 6.63 -5.02 20.26
C ASP A 273 6.00 -3.67 19.89
N ASP A 274 4.68 -3.51 20.04
CA ASP A 274 4.00 -2.25 19.79
C ASP A 274 4.18 -1.24 20.94
N CYS A 275 5.00 -1.58 21.94
CA CYS A 275 5.36 -0.72 23.06
C CYS A 275 6.85 -0.36 23.22
N PHE A 276 7.74 -0.79 22.31
CA PHE A 276 9.19 -0.53 22.42
C PHE A 276 9.84 -0.08 21.12
#